data_AF-A0A1G6JHE1-F1
#
_entry.id   AF-A0A1G6JHE1-F1
#
_cell.length_a   1.000
_cell.length_b   1.000
_cell.length_c   1.000
_cell.angle_alpha   90.00
_cell.angle_beta   90.00
_cell.angle_gamma   90.00
#
_symmetry.space_group_name_H-M   'P 1'
#
loop_
_entity.id
_entity.type
_entity.pdbx_description
1 polymer ?
#
loop_
_entity_poly.entity_id
_entity_poly.type
_entity_poly.pdbx_seq_one_letter_code
_entity_poly.pdbx_strand_id
1 'polypeptide(L)'
;MKNRYAIILGNLGNTRDRFCQGYKQNPSSEVMLKQALERMPQIGGIELVGTWDIRPDNVADMKKRLDDAGVACASIIPDTFGNPLFGKGSLTSTDAKVRQAALDYLRQMSEVALAMDCGIVNLWLGQDGYDYLLATDYDQERNWLTEGTRSVATEFPALRYALEYKPKEPRNFSYHARMADTILAAKETGCSNVGVTIDTGHSFYAGENVAEAVVLAKRAGNLLYHMHFNDNHGSWDDDMIVSSVHFTTYVELLFWLRKTDYEGWISMDQYPYREDAVDAISESIWWVKKYEQIVDEYYDEIGLLIKENDAVKTSRFLRKLFR
;
A
#
# COMPACT_ATOMS: atom_id res chain seq x y z
N MET A 1 17.94 -2.10 -10.83
CA MET A 1 16.70 -2.81 -11.30
C MET A 1 15.88 -1.86 -12.18
N LYS A 2 14.99 -2.35 -13.05
CA LYS A 2 14.02 -1.46 -13.73
C LYS A 2 12.70 -1.52 -12.95
N ASN A 3 12.68 -0.87 -11.80
CA ASN A 3 11.51 -0.82 -10.93
C ASN A 3 10.37 -0.06 -11.64
N ARG A 4 9.14 -0.43 -11.28
CA ARG A 4 7.93 0.16 -11.83
C ARG A 4 7.34 1.08 -10.77
N TYR A 5 7.18 2.36 -11.09
CA TYR A 5 6.64 3.35 -10.17
C TYR A 5 5.17 3.61 -10.44
N ALA A 6 4.41 3.74 -9.36
CA ALA A 6 3.02 4.15 -9.39
C ALA A 6 2.75 5.24 -8.33
N ILE A 7 1.56 5.82 -8.40
CA ILE A 7 1.02 6.74 -7.41
C ILE A 7 -0.46 6.42 -7.22
N ILE A 8 -1.03 6.80 -6.09
CA ILE A 8 -2.49 6.83 -5.92
C ILE A 8 -3.03 8.14 -6.50
N LEU A 9 -3.96 8.05 -7.47
CA LEU A 9 -4.45 9.23 -8.18
C LEU A 9 -5.13 10.24 -7.24
N GLY A 10 -6.00 9.74 -6.35
CA GLY A 10 -6.73 10.55 -5.39
C GLY A 10 -5.83 11.35 -4.42
N ASN A 11 -4.59 10.91 -4.18
CA ASN A 11 -3.65 11.60 -3.29
C ASN A 11 -3.13 12.92 -3.88
N LEU A 12 -3.35 13.17 -5.19
CA LEU A 12 -3.12 14.47 -5.83
C LEU A 12 -4.23 15.48 -5.55
N GLY A 13 -5.35 15.01 -4.99
CA GLY A 13 -6.55 15.78 -4.75
C GLY A 13 -6.54 16.56 -3.44
N ASN A 14 -7.74 16.89 -2.98
CA ASN A 14 -7.96 17.47 -1.67
C ASN A 14 -7.88 16.38 -0.58
N THR A 15 -7.12 16.66 0.46
CA THR A 15 -7.12 15.87 1.69
C THR A 15 -8.08 16.48 2.73
N ARG A 16 -8.52 15.65 3.69
CA ARG A 16 -9.40 16.07 4.79
C ARG A 16 -9.09 15.23 6.02
N ASP A 17 -9.38 15.79 7.18
CA ASP A 17 -9.34 15.06 8.44
C ASP A 17 -10.57 15.40 9.30
N ARG A 18 -10.60 14.87 10.53
CA ARG A 18 -11.70 15.10 11.48
C ARG A 18 -11.82 16.55 11.99
N PHE A 19 -10.83 17.40 11.71
CA PHE A 19 -10.74 18.80 12.15
C PHE A 19 -10.95 19.79 10.99
N CYS A 20 -10.42 19.48 9.81
CA CYS A 20 -10.48 20.30 8.61
C CYS A 20 -11.06 19.48 7.44
N GLN A 21 -12.23 19.90 6.97
CA GLN A 21 -12.99 19.21 5.92
C GLN A 21 -12.39 19.36 4.52
N GLY A 22 -11.35 20.18 4.36
CA GLY A 22 -10.62 20.32 3.11
C GLY A 22 -9.43 21.27 3.24
N TYR A 23 -8.26 20.79 2.83
CA TYR A 23 -7.02 21.57 2.82
C TYR A 23 -6.77 22.26 1.48
N LYS A 24 -7.36 21.75 0.39
CA LYS A 24 -7.13 22.18 -0.99
C LYS A 24 -8.42 22.11 -1.81
N GLN A 25 -8.38 22.64 -3.02
CA GLN A 25 -9.41 22.35 -4.02
C GLN A 25 -9.22 20.94 -4.55
N ASN A 26 -10.32 20.23 -4.83
CA ASN A 26 -10.26 18.88 -5.37
C ASN A 26 -10.33 18.93 -6.91
N PRO A 27 -9.21 18.81 -7.64
CA PRO A 27 -9.23 18.67 -9.10
C PRO A 27 -10.02 17.44 -9.56
N SER A 28 -10.46 17.44 -10.82
CA SER A 28 -11.00 16.24 -11.43
C SER A 28 -9.91 15.19 -11.64
N SER A 29 -10.28 13.91 -11.73
CA SER A 29 -9.35 12.82 -12.03
C SER A 29 -8.58 13.02 -13.34
N GLU A 30 -9.19 13.69 -14.33
CA GLU A 30 -8.53 14.06 -15.58
C GLU A 30 -7.39 15.08 -15.36
N VAL A 31 -7.66 16.11 -14.56
CA VAL A 31 -6.66 17.14 -14.24
C VAL A 31 -5.54 16.54 -13.39
N MET A 32 -5.87 15.71 -12.39
CA MET A 32 -4.87 15.00 -11.58
C MET A 32 -3.98 14.12 -12.44
N LEU A 33 -4.57 13.30 -13.32
CA LEU A 33 -3.82 12.41 -14.20
C LEU A 33 -2.89 13.21 -15.12
N LYS A 34 -3.39 14.29 -15.73
CA LYS A 34 -2.59 15.16 -16.58
C LYS A 34 -1.39 15.75 -15.81
N GLN A 35 -1.63 16.31 -14.63
CA GLN A 35 -0.58 16.89 -13.80
C GLN A 35 0.46 15.85 -13.38
N ALA A 36 0.03 14.63 -13.05
CA ALA A 36 0.91 13.53 -12.73
C ALA A 36 1.87 13.21 -13.88
N LEU A 37 1.33 13.02 -15.08
CA LEU A 37 2.10 12.65 -16.26
C LEU A 37 3.06 13.77 -16.71
N GLU A 38 2.68 15.03 -16.55
CA GLU A 38 3.51 16.18 -16.91
C GLU A 38 4.69 16.39 -15.96
N ARG A 39 4.52 16.10 -14.66
CA ARG A 39 5.50 16.45 -13.60
C ARG A 39 6.22 15.25 -12.99
N MET A 40 5.75 14.03 -13.25
CA MET A 40 6.35 12.77 -12.77
C MET A 40 6.59 11.79 -13.93
N PRO A 41 7.51 12.10 -14.87
CA PRO A 41 7.73 11.30 -16.09
C PRO A 41 8.23 9.86 -15.84
N GLN A 42 8.52 9.49 -14.59
CA GLN A 42 9.01 8.18 -14.18
C GLN A 42 7.87 7.19 -13.86
N ILE A 43 6.65 7.68 -13.63
CA ILE A 43 5.52 6.81 -13.30
C ILE A 43 5.10 6.02 -14.53
N GLY A 44 4.89 4.72 -14.34
CA GLY A 44 4.35 3.83 -15.37
C GLY A 44 2.98 3.27 -15.00
N GLY A 45 2.48 3.59 -13.81
CA GLY A 45 1.21 3.09 -13.31
C GLY A 45 0.48 4.10 -12.43
N ILE A 46 -0.83 3.92 -12.35
CA ILE A 46 -1.75 4.69 -11.51
C ILE A 46 -2.57 3.70 -10.68
N GLU A 47 -2.68 3.96 -9.38
CA GLU A 47 -3.63 3.29 -8.50
C GLU A 47 -4.92 4.10 -8.38
N LEU A 48 -6.03 3.38 -8.28
CA LEU A 48 -7.36 3.98 -8.26
C LEU A 48 -8.13 3.48 -7.05
N VAL A 49 -8.66 4.42 -6.27
CA VAL A 49 -9.46 4.13 -5.09
C VAL A 49 -10.94 4.07 -5.48
N GLY A 50 -11.63 3.04 -5.02
CA GLY A 50 -13.07 2.87 -5.18
C GLY A 50 -13.84 4.05 -4.61
N THR A 51 -14.97 4.40 -5.21
CA THR A 51 -15.78 5.60 -4.90
C THR A 51 -15.10 6.95 -5.17
N TRP A 52 -13.79 7.08 -5.04
CA TRP A 52 -13.03 8.31 -5.29
C TRP A 52 -12.77 8.46 -6.79
N ASP A 53 -11.98 7.53 -7.34
CA ASP A 53 -11.47 7.61 -8.70
C ASP A 53 -12.26 6.71 -9.66
N ILE A 54 -12.64 5.52 -9.20
CA ILE A 54 -13.12 4.43 -10.05
C ILE A 54 -14.36 3.74 -9.47
N ARG A 55 -15.33 3.46 -10.35
CA ARG A 55 -16.64 2.84 -10.10
C ARG A 55 -17.08 2.10 -11.37
N PRO A 56 -18.08 1.20 -11.30
CA PRO A 56 -18.59 0.51 -12.48
C PRO A 56 -19.10 1.43 -13.59
N ASP A 57 -19.64 2.60 -13.21
CA ASP A 57 -20.25 3.54 -14.15
C ASP A 57 -19.22 4.39 -14.92
N ASN A 58 -17.97 4.47 -14.47
CA ASN A 58 -16.91 5.22 -15.15
C ASN A 58 -15.70 4.36 -15.60
N VAL A 59 -15.73 3.05 -15.41
CA VAL A 59 -14.61 2.15 -15.71
C VAL A 59 -14.12 2.23 -17.15
N ALA A 60 -15.04 2.30 -18.12
CA ALA A 60 -14.69 2.38 -19.54
C ALA A 60 -13.97 3.69 -19.90
N ASP A 61 -14.41 4.81 -19.32
CA ASP A 61 -13.80 6.12 -19.52
C ASP A 61 -12.42 6.20 -18.85
N MET A 62 -12.30 5.72 -17.60
CA MET A 62 -11.01 5.69 -16.91
C MET A 62 -10.00 4.78 -17.63
N LYS A 63 -10.43 3.59 -18.09
CA LYS A 63 -9.58 2.69 -18.90
C LYS A 63 -9.04 3.42 -20.12
N LYS A 64 -9.93 4.05 -20.89
CA LYS A 64 -9.53 4.80 -22.09
C LYS A 64 -8.49 5.88 -21.75
N ARG A 65 -8.66 6.61 -20.65
CA ARG A 65 -7.71 7.66 -20.24
C ARG A 65 -6.33 7.10 -19.91
N LEU A 66 -6.25 5.99 -19.18
CA LEU A 66 -4.97 5.34 -18.87
C LEU A 66 -4.31 4.77 -20.13
N ASP A 67 -5.09 4.11 -21.01
CA ASP A 67 -4.62 3.57 -22.29
C ASP A 67 -4.08 4.67 -23.22
N ASP A 68 -4.83 5.78 -23.37
CA ASP A 68 -4.41 6.95 -24.16
C ASP A 68 -3.12 7.59 -23.61
N ALA A 69 -2.96 7.58 -22.28
CA ALA A 69 -1.78 8.10 -21.58
C ALA A 69 -0.59 7.13 -21.62
N GLY A 70 -0.79 5.87 -21.98
CA GLY A 70 0.25 4.84 -21.99
C GLY A 70 0.74 4.41 -20.60
N VAL A 71 -0.11 4.51 -19.58
CA VAL A 71 0.19 4.06 -18.20
C VAL A 71 -0.73 2.91 -17.78
N ALA A 72 -0.24 2.02 -16.93
CA ALA A 72 -1.01 0.88 -16.44
C ALA A 72 -1.91 1.25 -15.24
N CYS A 73 -2.98 0.49 -15.03
CA CYS A 73 -3.65 0.44 -13.73
C CYS A 73 -2.81 -0.44 -12.79
N ALA A 74 -2.09 0.16 -11.84
CA ALA A 74 -1.14 -0.54 -10.98
C ALA A 74 -1.85 -1.41 -9.94
N SER A 75 -2.88 -0.87 -9.30
CA SER A 75 -3.73 -1.55 -8.33
C SER A 75 -5.12 -0.87 -8.28
N ILE A 76 -6.13 -1.63 -7.83
CA ILE A 76 -7.44 -1.11 -7.44
C ILE A 76 -7.56 -1.25 -5.92
N ILE A 77 -7.92 -0.16 -5.23
CA ILE A 77 -8.13 -0.14 -3.77
C ILE A 77 -9.63 0.00 -3.49
N PRO A 78 -10.35 -1.06 -3.09
CA PRO A 78 -11.76 -0.94 -2.71
C PRO A 78 -11.93 -0.05 -1.47
N ASP A 79 -12.75 0.98 -1.58
CA ASP A 79 -13.09 1.86 -0.45
C ASP A 79 -14.07 1.19 0.52
N THR A 80 -13.53 0.34 1.40
CA THR A 80 -14.24 -0.29 2.52
C THR A 80 -14.16 0.53 3.81
N PHE A 81 -13.68 1.78 3.73
CA PHE A 81 -13.31 2.57 4.91
C PHE A 81 -13.99 3.95 4.98
N GLY A 82 -14.26 4.57 3.85
CA GLY A 82 -14.95 5.85 3.71
C GLY A 82 -16.48 5.73 3.66
N ASN A 83 -17.02 4.54 3.35
CA ASN A 83 -18.47 4.31 3.32
C ASN A 83 -19.04 4.16 4.74
N PRO A 84 -20.02 5.00 5.17
CA PRO A 84 -20.62 4.92 6.50
C PRO A 84 -21.24 3.56 6.85
N LEU A 85 -21.66 2.78 5.84
CA LEU A 85 -22.20 1.43 6.03
C LEU A 85 -21.20 0.52 6.76
N PHE A 86 -19.90 0.70 6.52
CA PHE A 86 -18.83 -0.12 7.08
C PHE A 86 -18.22 0.47 8.35
N GLY A 87 -18.78 1.54 8.92
CA GLY A 87 -18.21 2.23 10.09
C GLY A 87 -18.09 1.39 11.37
N LYS A 88 -18.61 0.16 11.38
CA LYS A 88 -18.45 -0.83 12.47
C LYS A 88 -17.83 -2.15 11.98
N GLY A 89 -17.01 -2.09 10.93
CA GLY A 89 -16.44 -3.24 10.24
C GLY A 89 -17.14 -3.51 8.90
N SER A 90 -16.36 -3.98 7.92
CA SER A 90 -16.84 -4.41 6.62
C SER A 90 -17.12 -5.92 6.63
N LEU A 91 -16.13 -6.75 6.33
CA LEU A 91 -16.20 -8.21 6.40
C LEU A 91 -16.30 -8.72 7.84
N THR A 92 -15.87 -7.96 8.84
CA THR A 92 -15.97 -8.34 10.26
C THR A 92 -17.20 -7.79 10.97
N SER A 93 -18.09 -7.08 10.26
CA SER A 93 -19.31 -6.55 10.88
C SER A 93 -20.12 -7.64 11.56
N THR A 94 -20.67 -7.40 12.75
CA THR A 94 -21.58 -8.36 13.40
C THR A 94 -22.92 -8.47 12.68
N ASP A 95 -23.32 -7.46 11.90
CA ASP A 95 -24.50 -7.52 11.03
C ASP A 95 -24.17 -8.26 9.73
N ALA A 96 -24.80 -9.44 9.54
CA ALA A 96 -24.61 -10.26 8.36
C ALA A 96 -24.98 -9.55 7.04
N LYS A 97 -25.90 -8.60 7.06
CA LYS A 97 -26.25 -7.81 5.86
C LYS A 97 -25.12 -6.86 5.46
N VAL A 98 -24.43 -6.28 6.45
CA VAL A 98 -23.26 -5.42 6.20
C VAL A 98 -22.11 -6.25 5.64
N ARG A 99 -21.84 -7.44 6.20
CA ARG A 99 -20.84 -8.36 5.67
C ARG A 99 -21.14 -8.76 4.22
N GLN A 100 -22.40 -9.09 3.92
CA GLN A 100 -22.81 -9.43 2.55
C GLN A 100 -22.61 -8.24 1.60
N ALA A 101 -22.99 -7.03 2.01
CA ALA A 101 -22.79 -5.82 1.21
C ALA A 101 -21.30 -5.51 0.96
N ALA A 102 -20.43 -5.72 1.95
CA ALA A 102 -18.99 -5.60 1.80
C ALA A 102 -18.47 -6.62 0.78
N LEU A 103 -18.89 -7.88 0.89
CA LEU A 103 -18.49 -8.94 -0.05
C LEU A 103 -18.94 -8.63 -1.48
N ASP A 104 -20.19 -8.19 -1.67
CA ASP A 104 -20.72 -7.83 -2.99
C ASP A 104 -20.00 -6.62 -3.59
N TYR A 105 -19.60 -5.65 -2.76
CA TYR A 105 -18.77 -4.53 -3.19
C TYR A 105 -17.35 -4.99 -3.60
N LEU A 106 -16.72 -5.89 -2.84
CA LEU A 106 -15.41 -6.44 -3.22
C LEU A 106 -15.47 -7.24 -4.53
N ARG A 107 -16.57 -7.96 -4.80
CA ARG A 107 -16.82 -8.61 -6.10
C ARG A 107 -16.89 -7.57 -7.22
N GLN A 108 -17.69 -6.53 -7.03
CA GLN A 108 -17.82 -5.44 -8.01
C GLN A 108 -16.46 -4.77 -8.30
N MET A 109 -15.64 -4.52 -7.28
CA MET A 109 -14.31 -3.95 -7.47
C MET A 109 -13.33 -4.93 -8.14
N SER A 110 -13.53 -6.23 -7.97
CA SER A 110 -12.78 -7.27 -8.69
C SER A 110 -13.15 -7.30 -10.18
N GLU A 111 -14.43 -7.15 -10.52
CA GLU A 111 -14.87 -6.97 -11.92
C GLU A 111 -14.30 -5.70 -12.54
N VAL A 112 -14.27 -4.60 -11.79
CA VAL A 112 -13.62 -3.34 -12.20
C VAL A 112 -12.12 -3.56 -12.45
N ALA A 113 -11.42 -4.28 -11.57
CA ALA A 113 -10.01 -4.59 -11.76
C ALA A 113 -9.76 -5.37 -13.06
N LEU A 114 -10.57 -6.39 -13.34
CA LEU A 114 -10.49 -7.13 -14.61
C LEU A 114 -10.76 -6.23 -15.81
N ALA A 115 -11.78 -5.37 -15.75
CA ALA A 115 -12.12 -4.44 -16.83
C ALA A 115 -11.04 -3.40 -17.09
N MET A 116 -10.24 -3.04 -16.07
CA MET A 116 -9.10 -2.12 -16.14
C MET A 116 -7.78 -2.81 -16.56
N ASP A 117 -7.79 -4.11 -16.84
CA ASP A 117 -6.58 -4.93 -17.00
C ASP A 117 -5.63 -4.85 -15.80
N CYS A 118 -6.18 -4.64 -14.60
CA CYS A 118 -5.45 -4.52 -13.35
C CYS A 118 -5.36 -5.87 -12.63
N GLY A 119 -4.14 -6.35 -12.37
CA GLY A 119 -3.91 -7.65 -11.75
C GLY A 119 -3.93 -7.67 -10.21
N ILE A 120 -4.02 -6.50 -9.56
CA ILE A 120 -3.92 -6.38 -8.09
C ILE A 120 -5.16 -5.65 -7.55
N VAL A 121 -5.83 -6.30 -6.59
CA VAL A 121 -6.82 -5.67 -5.72
C VAL A 121 -6.17 -5.52 -4.34
N ASN A 122 -5.87 -4.27 -3.96
CA ASN A 122 -5.23 -3.95 -2.70
C ASN A 122 -6.30 -3.74 -1.61
N LEU A 123 -6.33 -4.62 -0.61
CA LEU A 123 -7.35 -4.67 0.42
C LEU A 123 -6.83 -4.02 1.71
N TRP A 124 -7.05 -2.71 1.84
CA TRP A 124 -6.95 -2.01 3.11
C TRP A 124 -8.31 -1.96 3.82
N LEU A 125 -8.53 -2.89 4.73
CA LEU A 125 -9.81 -3.08 5.43
C LEU A 125 -9.88 -2.23 6.71
N GLY A 126 -9.73 -0.91 6.57
CA GLY A 126 -9.47 -0.01 7.69
C GLY A 126 -10.52 0.00 8.81
N GLN A 127 -11.77 -0.34 8.53
CA GLN A 127 -12.82 -0.38 9.56
C GLN A 127 -12.90 -1.73 10.31
N ASP A 128 -12.19 -2.75 9.83
CA ASP A 128 -12.20 -4.11 10.34
C ASP A 128 -11.18 -4.24 11.48
N GLY A 129 -11.70 -4.11 12.69
CA GLY A 129 -10.93 -4.01 13.91
C GLY A 129 -11.80 -3.69 15.12
N TYR A 130 -11.19 -3.20 16.19
CA TYR A 130 -11.88 -2.92 17.45
C TYR A 130 -11.28 -1.72 18.19
N ASP A 131 -12.11 -1.06 19.01
CA ASP A 131 -11.71 0.14 19.76
C ASP A 131 -11.64 -0.08 21.26
N TYR A 132 -12.42 -1.04 21.77
CA TYR A 132 -12.59 -1.30 23.20
C TYR A 132 -12.37 -2.79 23.49
N LEU A 133 -11.79 -3.07 24.65
CA LEU A 133 -11.58 -4.43 25.14
C LEU A 133 -12.92 -5.06 25.56
N LEU A 134 -13.05 -6.38 25.38
CA LEU A 134 -14.27 -7.16 25.70
C LEU A 134 -15.51 -6.79 24.87
N ALA A 135 -15.34 -6.04 23.78
CA ALA A 135 -16.43 -5.66 22.86
C ALA A 135 -16.45 -6.48 21.57
N THR A 136 -15.57 -7.48 21.46
CA THR A 136 -15.21 -8.13 20.19
C THR A 136 -14.98 -9.61 20.40
N ASP A 137 -15.56 -10.43 19.53
CA ASP A 137 -15.24 -11.86 19.42
C ASP A 137 -14.12 -12.03 18.38
N TYR A 138 -12.88 -12.02 18.87
CA TYR A 138 -11.70 -12.00 18.00
C TYR A 138 -11.61 -13.20 17.06
N ASP A 139 -12.07 -14.37 17.50
CA ASP A 139 -12.02 -15.59 16.70
C ASP A 139 -13.06 -15.54 15.59
N GLN A 140 -14.31 -15.25 15.95
CA GLN A 140 -15.39 -15.21 14.98
C GLN A 140 -15.22 -14.10 13.93
N GLU A 141 -14.77 -12.91 14.34
CA GLU A 141 -14.56 -11.80 13.42
C GLU A 141 -13.37 -12.05 12.47
N ARG A 142 -12.28 -12.65 12.95
CA ARG A 142 -11.19 -13.11 12.06
C ARG A 142 -11.63 -14.21 11.12
N ASN A 143 -12.49 -15.14 11.57
CA ASN A 143 -13.06 -16.17 10.71
C ASN A 143 -13.87 -15.55 9.56
N TRP A 144 -14.71 -14.54 9.82
CA TRP A 144 -15.44 -13.85 8.75
C TRP A 144 -14.53 -13.10 7.78
N LEU A 145 -13.47 -12.45 8.29
CA LEU A 145 -12.47 -11.76 7.48
C LEU A 145 -11.79 -12.73 6.49
N THR A 146 -11.36 -13.89 7.01
CA THR A 146 -10.73 -14.96 6.23
C THR A 146 -11.70 -15.56 5.22
N GLU A 147 -12.95 -15.83 5.60
CA GLU A 147 -13.99 -16.36 4.71
C GLU A 147 -14.33 -15.39 3.57
N GLY A 148 -14.52 -14.10 3.89
CA GLY A 148 -14.81 -13.07 2.89
C GLY A 148 -13.68 -12.90 1.88
N THR A 149 -12.43 -12.83 2.37
CA THR A 149 -11.23 -12.76 1.52
C THR A 149 -11.09 -14.00 0.65
N ARG A 150 -11.24 -15.20 1.23
CA ARG A 150 -11.22 -16.48 0.50
C ARG A 150 -12.28 -16.50 -0.59
N SER A 151 -13.49 -16.00 -0.32
CA SER A 151 -14.60 -16.00 -1.27
C SER A 151 -14.23 -15.24 -2.54
N VAL A 152 -13.78 -13.98 -2.43
CA VAL A 152 -13.39 -13.19 -3.62
C VAL A 152 -12.15 -13.76 -4.30
N ALA A 153 -11.16 -14.20 -3.53
CA ALA A 153 -9.95 -14.79 -4.10
C ALA A 153 -10.22 -16.06 -4.91
N THR A 154 -11.18 -16.88 -4.48
CA THR A 154 -11.61 -18.09 -5.19
C THR A 154 -12.46 -17.78 -6.41
N GLU A 155 -13.32 -16.77 -6.33
CA GLU A 155 -14.23 -16.35 -7.42
C GLU A 155 -13.47 -15.70 -8.58
N PHE A 156 -12.40 -14.94 -8.28
CA PHE A 156 -11.58 -14.25 -9.26
C PHE A 156 -10.09 -14.71 -9.21
N PRO A 157 -9.79 -15.95 -9.64
CA PRO A 157 -8.45 -16.53 -9.51
C PRO A 157 -7.38 -15.86 -10.38
N ALA A 158 -7.77 -15.01 -11.34
CA ALA A 158 -6.85 -14.24 -12.17
C ALA A 158 -6.26 -13.00 -11.45
N LEU A 159 -6.91 -12.55 -10.37
CA LEU A 159 -6.48 -11.39 -9.59
C LEU A 159 -5.62 -11.81 -8.41
N ARG A 160 -4.70 -10.95 -8.02
CA ARG A 160 -4.00 -11.02 -6.73
C ARG A 160 -4.68 -10.11 -5.73
N TYR A 161 -5.01 -10.65 -4.56
CA TYR A 161 -5.56 -9.91 -3.43
C TYR A 161 -4.43 -9.63 -2.45
N ALA A 162 -4.03 -8.37 -2.34
CA ALA A 162 -2.93 -7.95 -1.47
C ALA A 162 -3.50 -7.36 -0.19
N LEU A 163 -3.28 -8.02 0.95
CA LEU A 163 -3.74 -7.55 2.26
C LEU A 163 -2.79 -6.45 2.73
N GLU A 164 -3.28 -5.22 2.81
CA GLU A 164 -2.50 -4.11 3.34
C GLU A 164 -2.71 -4.01 4.85
N TYR A 165 -1.65 -4.29 5.61
CA TYR A 165 -1.71 -4.24 7.06
C TYR A 165 -1.46 -2.83 7.56
N LYS A 166 -2.19 -2.42 8.59
CA LYS A 166 -2.07 -1.12 9.25
C LYS A 166 -2.41 -1.29 10.73
N PRO A 167 -1.51 -1.02 11.69
CA PRO A 167 -1.78 -1.31 13.10
C PRO A 167 -3.06 -0.71 13.70
N LYS A 168 -3.43 0.51 13.28
CA LYS A 168 -4.60 1.27 13.74
C LYS A 168 -4.95 2.35 12.72
N GLU A 169 -5.99 3.13 13.04
CA GLU A 169 -6.62 4.17 12.22
C GLU A 169 -7.36 3.59 11.00
N PRO A 170 -8.70 3.80 10.89
CA PRO A 170 -9.57 4.55 11.79
C PRO A 170 -9.87 3.86 13.14
N ARG A 171 -9.70 2.54 13.26
CA ARG A 171 -9.92 1.80 14.51
C ARG A 171 -8.69 1.88 15.43
N ASN A 172 -8.83 1.73 16.75
CA ASN A 172 -7.64 1.70 17.63
C ASN A 172 -6.78 0.44 17.46
N PHE A 173 -7.35 -0.66 16.98
CA PHE A 173 -6.65 -1.90 16.66
C PHE A 173 -7.26 -2.52 15.40
N SER A 174 -6.44 -2.76 14.38
CA SER A 174 -6.86 -3.47 13.16
C SER A 174 -6.65 -4.98 13.29
N TYR A 175 -7.38 -5.78 12.51
CA TYR A 175 -7.15 -7.23 12.46
C TYR A 175 -5.89 -7.64 11.67
N HIS A 176 -5.58 -6.91 10.60
CA HIS A 176 -4.31 -7.01 9.88
C HIS A 176 -3.42 -5.86 10.35
N ALA A 177 -2.69 -6.08 11.45
CA ALA A 177 -1.95 -5.02 12.12
C ALA A 177 -0.47 -4.99 11.76
N ARG A 178 0.12 -6.14 11.43
CA ARG A 178 1.56 -6.32 11.22
C ARG A 178 1.81 -7.33 10.10
N MET A 179 3.06 -7.48 9.68
CA MET A 179 3.44 -8.45 8.66
C MET A 179 3.14 -9.90 9.11
N ALA A 180 3.45 -10.25 10.37
CA ALA A 180 3.36 -11.63 10.83
C ALA A 180 1.91 -12.16 10.92
N ASP A 181 0.98 -11.40 11.50
CA ASP A 181 -0.43 -11.76 11.58
C ASP A 181 -1.11 -11.68 10.20
N THR A 182 -0.67 -10.78 9.33
CA THR A 182 -1.20 -10.69 7.96
C THR A 182 -0.73 -11.85 7.08
N ILE A 183 0.51 -12.34 7.25
CA ILE A 183 0.94 -13.60 6.62
C ILE A 183 0.09 -14.78 7.11
N LEU A 184 -0.21 -14.83 8.42
CA LEU A 184 -1.09 -15.87 8.96
C LEU A 184 -2.47 -15.81 8.30
N ALA A 185 -3.11 -14.63 8.28
CA ALA A 185 -4.40 -14.41 7.65
C ALA A 185 -4.40 -14.80 6.16
N ALA A 186 -3.39 -14.36 5.40
CA ALA A 186 -3.24 -14.72 3.98
C ALA A 186 -3.18 -16.24 3.80
N LYS A 187 -2.41 -16.94 4.62
CA LYS A 187 -2.29 -18.41 4.54
C LYS A 187 -3.55 -19.14 4.96
N GLU A 188 -4.28 -18.65 5.96
CA GLU A 188 -5.53 -19.25 6.43
C GLU A 188 -6.63 -19.20 5.36
N THR A 189 -6.56 -18.28 4.40
CA THR A 189 -7.46 -18.32 3.24
C THR A 189 -7.32 -19.61 2.44
N GLY A 190 -6.13 -20.23 2.41
CA GLY A 190 -5.81 -21.37 1.56
C GLY A 190 -5.71 -21.04 0.06
N CYS A 191 -5.80 -19.75 -0.30
CA CYS A 191 -5.75 -19.26 -1.68
C CYS A 191 -4.30 -18.90 -2.06
N SER A 192 -3.86 -19.31 -3.24
CA SER A 192 -2.50 -19.01 -3.74
C SER A 192 -2.33 -17.59 -4.28
N ASN A 193 -3.44 -16.88 -4.49
CA ASN A 193 -3.51 -15.51 -5.00
C ASN A 193 -3.83 -14.48 -3.91
N VAL A 194 -3.67 -14.84 -2.63
CA VAL A 194 -3.76 -13.90 -1.50
C VAL A 194 -2.35 -13.68 -0.94
N GLY A 195 -1.96 -12.42 -0.87
CA GLY A 195 -0.64 -11.98 -0.42
C GLY A 195 -0.75 -10.71 0.41
N VAL A 196 0.32 -9.92 0.45
CA VAL A 196 0.48 -8.77 1.34
C VAL A 196 0.92 -7.54 0.54
N THR A 197 0.39 -6.39 0.92
CA THR A 197 0.95 -5.07 0.62
C THR A 197 1.70 -4.59 1.85
N ILE A 198 2.96 -4.19 1.69
CA ILE A 198 3.68 -3.46 2.74
C ILE A 198 3.56 -1.98 2.42
N ASP A 199 3.03 -1.23 3.37
CA ASP A 199 3.23 0.21 3.44
C ASP A 199 4.40 0.50 4.40
N THR A 200 5.35 1.33 3.96
CA THR A 200 6.54 1.65 4.76
C THR A 200 6.18 2.35 6.06
N GLY A 201 5.25 3.32 6.00
CA GLY A 201 4.79 4.06 7.14
C GLY A 201 4.11 3.16 8.16
N HIS A 202 3.20 2.30 7.70
CA HIS A 202 2.53 1.30 8.53
C HIS A 202 3.53 0.42 9.27
N SER A 203 4.57 -0.07 8.58
CA SER A 203 5.63 -0.88 9.17
C SER A 203 6.43 -0.11 10.23
N PHE A 204 6.78 1.16 9.98
CA PHE A 204 7.53 1.98 10.94
C PHE A 204 6.78 2.17 12.25
N TYR A 205 5.52 2.61 12.19
CA TYR A 205 4.76 2.87 13.42
C TYR A 205 4.16 1.59 14.04
N ALA A 206 4.16 0.47 13.31
CA ALA A 206 3.95 -0.86 13.87
C ALA A 206 5.08 -1.32 14.80
N GLY A 207 6.25 -0.66 14.73
CA GLY A 207 7.49 -1.04 15.40
C GLY A 207 8.26 -2.14 14.68
N GLU A 208 8.07 -2.31 13.38
CA GLU A 208 8.75 -3.32 12.58
C GLU A 208 10.03 -2.79 11.93
N ASN A 209 10.94 -3.71 11.60
CA ASN A 209 11.93 -3.45 10.56
C ASN A 209 11.30 -3.82 9.21
N VAL A 210 11.01 -2.82 8.37
CA VAL A 210 10.35 -3.02 7.07
C VAL A 210 11.15 -3.94 6.12
N ALA A 211 12.48 -3.92 6.20
CA ALA A 211 13.33 -4.82 5.41
C ALA A 211 13.19 -6.28 5.88
N GLU A 212 13.06 -6.50 7.19
CA GLU A 212 12.72 -7.81 7.73
C GLU A 212 11.32 -8.25 7.26
N ALA A 213 10.34 -7.35 7.22
CA ALA A 213 9.01 -7.65 6.72
C ALA A 213 9.05 -8.16 5.26
N VAL A 214 9.82 -7.50 4.39
CA VAL A 214 10.08 -7.99 3.01
C VAL A 214 10.64 -9.41 3.01
N VAL A 215 11.61 -9.70 3.87
CA VAL A 215 12.20 -11.05 4.00
C VAL A 215 11.17 -12.07 4.49
N LEU A 216 10.32 -11.72 5.47
CA LEU A 216 9.26 -12.59 5.97
C LEU A 216 8.26 -12.94 4.87
N ALA A 217 7.83 -11.97 4.06
CA ALA A 217 6.94 -12.21 2.93
C ALA A 217 7.59 -13.12 1.86
N LYS A 218 8.90 -12.95 1.58
CA LYS A 218 9.64 -13.86 0.70
C LYS A 218 9.65 -15.28 1.27
N ARG A 219 10.02 -15.43 2.55
CA ARG A 219 10.08 -16.72 3.26
C ARG A 219 8.72 -17.41 3.37
N ALA A 220 7.64 -16.63 3.43
CA ALA A 220 6.29 -17.15 3.54
C ALA A 220 5.73 -17.74 2.23
N GLY A 221 6.49 -17.67 1.12
CA GLY A 221 6.09 -18.18 -0.19
C GLY A 221 5.99 -17.10 -1.26
N ASN A 222 6.83 -16.05 -1.18
CA ASN A 222 6.81 -14.91 -2.10
C ASN A 222 5.45 -14.15 -2.09
N LEU A 223 4.96 -13.85 -0.89
CA LEU A 223 3.63 -13.25 -0.68
C LEU A 223 3.61 -11.71 -0.84
N LEU A 224 4.74 -11.05 -1.04
CA LEU A 224 4.77 -9.60 -1.23
C LEU A 224 4.30 -9.25 -2.65
N TYR A 225 3.12 -8.65 -2.76
CA TYR A 225 2.50 -8.34 -4.05
C TYR A 225 2.65 -6.87 -4.44
N HIS A 226 2.65 -5.97 -3.45
CA HIS A 226 2.63 -4.53 -3.67
C HIS A 226 3.40 -3.80 -2.56
N MET A 227 3.89 -2.60 -2.86
CA MET A 227 4.56 -1.73 -1.90
C MET A 227 3.99 -0.32 -1.98
N HIS A 228 3.63 0.23 -0.82
CA HIS A 228 3.36 1.65 -0.62
C HIS A 228 4.52 2.31 0.13
N PHE A 229 4.87 3.52 -0.30
CA PHE A 229 6.03 4.27 0.18
C PHE A 229 5.62 5.67 0.66
N ASN A 230 6.04 5.99 1.88
CA ASN A 230 5.91 7.27 2.58
C ASN A 230 6.83 7.31 3.81
N ASP A 231 6.94 8.45 4.47
CA ASP A 231 7.70 8.56 5.72
C ASP A 231 6.84 9.04 6.89
N ASN A 232 7.30 8.80 8.11
CA ASN A 232 6.64 9.25 9.34
C ASN A 232 7.63 9.36 10.50
N HIS A 233 7.17 9.80 11.67
CA HIS A 233 7.99 9.85 12.89
C HIS A 233 7.92 8.56 13.75
N GLY A 234 7.48 7.44 13.18
CA GLY A 234 7.39 6.13 13.83
C GLY A 234 6.29 6.00 14.88
N SER A 235 5.38 6.98 14.98
CA SER A 235 4.31 7.01 16.01
C SER A 235 2.89 7.03 15.44
N TRP A 236 2.77 7.48 14.20
CA TRP A 236 1.53 7.55 13.44
C TRP A 236 1.84 7.37 11.95
N ASP A 237 0.79 7.16 11.18
CA ASP A 237 0.85 7.17 9.74
C ASP A 237 0.77 8.60 9.21
N ASP A 238 1.92 9.27 9.20
CA ASP A 238 1.99 10.70 8.87
C ASP A 238 1.96 10.96 7.34
N ASP A 239 2.13 9.90 6.53
CA ASP A 239 2.08 9.92 5.05
C ASP A 239 2.98 10.98 4.38
N MET A 240 4.19 11.18 4.92
CA MET A 240 5.10 12.24 4.48
C MET A 240 5.94 11.83 3.26
N ILE A 241 6.66 12.82 2.71
CA ILE A 241 7.68 12.60 1.68
C ILE A 241 8.70 11.56 2.16
N VAL A 242 8.94 10.55 1.33
CA VAL A 242 9.96 9.50 1.53
C VAL A 242 11.30 10.16 1.87
N SER A 243 12.03 9.59 2.82
CA SER A 243 13.34 10.07 3.27
C SER A 243 13.32 11.35 4.13
N SER A 244 12.16 11.90 4.47
CA SER A 244 12.06 13.02 5.41
C SER A 244 12.64 12.69 6.80
N VAL A 245 12.59 11.42 7.21
CA VAL A 245 13.02 10.95 8.54
C VAL A 245 13.98 9.76 8.44
N HIS A 246 13.70 8.77 7.58
CA HIS A 246 14.30 7.43 7.70
C HIS A 246 15.32 7.05 6.60
N PHE A 247 16.38 7.83 6.41
CA PHE A 247 17.38 7.57 5.35
C PHE A 247 17.98 6.15 5.38
N THR A 248 18.52 5.72 6.52
CA THR A 248 19.20 4.42 6.63
C THR A 248 18.25 3.25 6.38
N THR A 249 17.00 3.37 6.86
CA THR A 249 15.96 2.35 6.68
C THR A 249 15.65 2.14 5.21
N TYR A 250 15.60 3.21 4.43
CA TYR A 250 15.37 3.12 2.99
C TYR A 250 16.53 2.47 2.22
N VAL A 251 17.78 2.75 2.59
CA VAL A 251 18.95 2.04 2.02
C VAL A 251 18.83 0.53 2.26
N GLU A 252 18.49 0.12 3.48
CA GLU A 252 18.31 -1.29 3.83
C GLU A 252 17.10 -1.92 3.13
N LEU A 253 15.96 -1.24 3.08
CA LEU A 253 14.75 -1.69 2.40
C LEU A 253 15.01 -1.97 0.92
N LEU A 254 15.59 -1.02 0.18
CA LEU A 254 15.85 -1.18 -1.24
C LEU A 254 16.88 -2.29 -1.51
N PHE A 255 17.85 -2.48 -0.62
CA PHE A 255 18.77 -3.63 -0.69
C PHE A 255 18.01 -4.96 -0.57
N TRP A 256 17.10 -5.09 0.39
CA TRP A 256 16.35 -6.34 0.60
C TRP A 256 15.27 -6.58 -0.46
N LEU A 257 14.60 -5.55 -0.97
CA LEU A 257 13.71 -5.66 -2.14
C LEU A 257 14.49 -6.20 -3.35
N ARG A 258 15.71 -5.67 -3.59
CA ARG A 258 16.58 -6.19 -4.64
C ARG A 258 16.99 -7.63 -4.39
N LYS A 259 17.46 -7.95 -3.19
CA LYS A 259 17.97 -9.27 -2.81
C LYS A 259 16.90 -10.36 -2.79
N THR A 260 15.64 -9.99 -2.63
CA THR A 260 14.50 -10.90 -2.68
C THR A 260 13.85 -10.98 -4.06
N ASP A 261 14.43 -10.33 -5.07
CA ASP A 261 13.93 -10.25 -6.44
C ASP A 261 12.47 -9.74 -6.48
N TYR A 262 12.18 -8.65 -5.77
CA TYR A 262 10.87 -8.02 -5.83
C TYR A 262 10.66 -7.35 -7.20
N GLU A 263 9.55 -7.70 -7.87
CA GLU A 263 9.20 -7.20 -9.21
C GLU A 263 7.86 -6.44 -9.25
N GLY A 264 7.22 -6.24 -8.09
CA GLY A 264 5.95 -5.52 -8.00
C GLY A 264 6.10 -4.01 -8.21
N TRP A 265 5.02 -3.26 -7.95
CA TRP A 265 5.04 -1.81 -8.04
C TRP A 265 5.65 -1.20 -6.78
N ILE A 266 6.46 -0.16 -6.96
CA ILE A 266 6.84 0.77 -5.90
C ILE A 266 5.93 1.98 -6.04
N SER A 267 4.92 2.07 -5.18
CA SER A 267 3.91 3.11 -5.29
C SER A 267 3.99 4.11 -4.16
N MET A 268 3.73 5.37 -4.45
CA MET A 268 3.73 6.43 -3.45
C MET A 268 2.31 6.57 -2.88
N ASP A 269 2.16 6.23 -1.60
CA ASP A 269 0.93 6.46 -0.84
C ASP A 269 1.21 7.53 0.20
N GLN A 270 0.94 8.78 -0.17
CA GLN A 270 1.22 9.94 0.67
C GLN A 270 0.01 10.86 0.74
N TYR A 271 -0.14 11.61 1.82
CA TYR A 271 -1.17 12.63 1.99
C TYR A 271 -0.49 13.99 2.17
N PRO A 272 -0.09 14.67 1.08
CA PRO A 272 0.47 16.01 1.17
C PRO A 272 -0.63 16.97 1.62
N TYR A 273 -0.84 17.17 2.92
CA TYR A 273 -1.94 18.01 3.41
C TYR A 273 -1.73 19.49 3.05
N ARG A 274 -0.49 19.98 3.09
CA ARG A 274 -0.18 21.41 3.04
C ARG A 274 0.75 21.79 1.88
N GLU A 275 1.31 20.80 1.23
CA GLU A 275 2.30 20.94 0.15
C GLU A 275 1.61 20.95 -1.23
N ASP A 276 2.33 21.26 -2.29
CA ASP A 276 1.87 20.89 -3.64
C ASP A 276 1.94 19.35 -3.74
N ALA A 277 0.79 18.71 -4.00
CA ALA A 277 0.72 17.25 -3.91
C ALA A 277 1.59 16.54 -4.96
N VAL A 278 1.62 17.10 -6.16
CA VAL A 278 2.37 16.54 -7.28
C VAL A 278 3.87 16.65 -7.03
N ASP A 279 4.37 17.80 -6.55
CA ASP A 279 5.79 17.96 -6.21
C ASP A 279 6.19 17.08 -5.03
N ALA A 280 5.37 17.03 -3.97
CA ALA A 280 5.67 16.22 -2.79
C ALA A 280 5.81 14.72 -3.13
N ILE A 281 4.92 14.19 -3.97
CA ILE A 281 4.98 12.80 -4.42
C ILE A 281 6.12 12.59 -5.42
N SER A 282 6.40 13.56 -6.30
CA SER A 282 7.53 13.53 -7.23
C SER A 282 8.88 13.42 -6.49
N GLU A 283 9.06 14.19 -5.42
CA GLU A 283 10.28 14.14 -4.60
C GLU A 283 10.49 12.75 -3.97
N SER A 284 9.42 12.09 -3.53
CA SER A 284 9.52 10.71 -3.02
C SER A 284 10.02 9.73 -4.08
N ILE A 285 9.52 9.83 -5.31
CA ILE A 285 9.99 9.00 -6.43
C ILE A 285 11.48 9.24 -6.68
N TRP A 286 11.93 10.50 -6.64
CA TRP A 286 13.34 10.84 -6.79
C TRP A 286 14.21 10.29 -5.66
N TRP A 287 13.74 10.32 -4.41
CA TRP A 287 14.42 9.68 -3.28
C TRP A 287 14.54 8.17 -3.48
N VAL A 288 13.47 7.48 -3.85
CA VAL A 288 13.52 6.03 -4.13
C VAL A 288 14.53 5.72 -5.24
N LYS A 289 14.53 6.48 -6.33
CA LYS A 289 15.53 6.33 -7.41
C LYS A 289 16.96 6.56 -6.92
N LYS A 290 17.16 7.51 -6.00
CA LYS A 290 18.48 7.73 -5.40
C LYS A 290 18.91 6.54 -4.54
N TYR A 291 18.00 5.94 -3.78
CA TYR A 291 18.29 4.72 -3.02
C TYR A 291 18.60 3.54 -3.92
N GLU A 292 17.89 3.37 -5.03
CA GLU A 292 18.21 2.34 -6.02
C GLU A 292 19.62 2.54 -6.61
N GLN A 293 20.02 3.77 -6.92
CA GLN A 293 21.39 4.07 -7.38
C GLN A 293 22.43 3.69 -6.33
N ILE A 294 22.19 4.04 -5.05
CA ILE A 294 23.07 3.67 -3.94
C ILE A 294 23.18 2.15 -3.84
N VAL A 295 22.06 1.44 -3.88
CA VAL A 295 22.04 -0.03 -3.80
C VAL A 295 22.66 -0.67 -5.05
N ASP A 296 22.55 -0.06 -6.22
CA ASP A 296 23.19 -0.51 -7.46
C ASP A 296 24.71 -0.35 -7.43
N GLU A 297 25.21 0.76 -6.89
CA GLU A 297 26.65 1.02 -6.76
C GLU A 297 27.30 0.19 -5.66
N TYR A 298 26.62 0.01 -4.52
CA TYR A 298 27.19 -0.56 -3.31
C TYR A 298 26.64 -1.94 -2.93
N TYR A 299 25.95 -2.65 -3.84
CA TYR A 299 25.27 -3.92 -3.54
C TYR A 299 26.17 -4.93 -2.80
N ASP A 300 27.36 -5.18 -3.34
CA ASP A 300 28.30 -6.16 -2.77
C ASP A 300 28.90 -5.68 -1.44
N GLU A 301 29.16 -4.37 -1.31
CA GLU A 301 29.68 -3.77 -0.07
C GLU A 301 28.62 -3.88 1.05
N ILE A 302 27.35 -3.55 0.77
CA ILE A 302 26.23 -3.72 1.71
C ILE A 302 26.09 -5.19 2.10
N GLY A 303 26.14 -6.11 1.14
CA GLY A 303 26.06 -7.55 1.38
C GLY A 303 27.19 -8.07 2.28
N LEU A 304 28.42 -7.57 2.10
CA LEU A 304 29.55 -7.89 2.95
C LEU A 304 29.36 -7.34 4.37
N LEU A 305 28.95 -6.07 4.51
CA LEU A 305 28.71 -5.43 5.80
C LEU A 305 27.66 -6.19 6.65
N ILE A 306 26.58 -6.64 6.01
CA ILE A 306 25.56 -7.48 6.67
C ILE A 306 26.17 -8.80 7.15
N LYS A 307 27.01 -9.45 6.33
CA LYS A 307 27.67 -10.71 6.70
C LYS A 307 28.68 -10.53 7.85
N GLU A 308 29.39 -9.41 7.87
CA GLU A 308 30.35 -9.09 8.93
C GLU A 308 29.66 -8.77 10.27
N ASN A 309 28.42 -8.26 10.23
CA ASN A 309 27.67 -7.83 11.42
C ASN A 309 28.45 -6.84 12.31
N ASP A 310 29.15 -5.90 11.67
CA ASP A 310 29.95 -4.87 12.34
C ASP A 310 29.28 -3.49 12.18
N ALA A 311 28.53 -3.08 13.20
CA ALA A 311 27.82 -1.82 13.21
C ALA A 311 28.73 -0.58 13.07
N VAL A 312 30.00 -0.67 13.49
CA VAL A 312 30.96 0.45 13.39
C VAL A 312 31.39 0.64 11.94
N LYS A 313 31.67 -0.45 11.21
CA LYS A 313 31.94 -0.40 9.77
C LYS A 313 30.72 0.07 8.98
N THR A 314 29.53 -0.45 9.28
CA THR A 314 28.29 -0.01 8.64
C THR A 314 28.03 1.48 8.87
N SER A 315 28.27 1.98 10.08
CA SER A 315 28.16 3.42 10.36
C SER A 315 29.16 4.27 9.55
N ARG A 316 30.39 3.78 9.33
CA ARG A 316 31.37 4.46 8.46
C ARG A 316 30.91 4.47 6.99
N PHE A 317 30.36 3.35 6.52
CA PHE A 317 29.78 3.23 5.17
C PHE A 317 28.64 4.24 4.96
N LEU A 318 27.69 4.34 5.90
CA LEU A 318 26.58 5.29 5.77
C LEU A 318 27.05 6.75 5.63
N ARG A 319 28.10 7.15 6.36
CA ARG A 319 28.68 8.50 6.19
C ARG A 319 29.34 8.73 4.82
N LYS A 320 29.83 7.68 4.17
CA LYS A 320 30.43 7.75 2.83
C LYS A 320 29.37 8.04 1.76
N LEU A 321 28.11 7.66 1.98
CA LEU A 321 27.01 7.86 1.01
C LEU A 321 26.64 9.33 0.76
N PHE A 322 27.07 10.25 1.63
CA PHE A 322 26.83 11.70 1.50
C PHE A 322 27.95 12.45 0.78
N ARG A 323 28.99 11.74 0.31
CA ARG A 323 30.17 12.33 -0.32
C ARG A 323 30.07 12.35 -1.84
#